data_AF-A0A9X3N0X9-F1
#
_entry.id   AF-A0A9X3N0X9-F1
#
_cell.length_a   1.000
_cell.length_b   1.000
_cell.length_c   1.000
_cell.angle_alpha   90.00
_cell.angle_beta   90.00
_cell.angle_gamma   90.00
#
_symmetry.space_group_name_H-M   'P 1'
#
loop_
_entity.id
_entity.type
_entity.pdbx_description
1 polymer ?
#
loop_
_entity_poly.entity_id
_entity_poly.type
_entity_poly.pdbx_seq_one_letter_code
_entity_poly.pdbx_strand_id
1 'polypeptide(L)' 'MSAPTEHDPSTCTPCRGTGELISGLGGEAHRVRCPWCEGTGRFDAARDAQAPAREGHPADTPE' A
#
# COMPACT_ATOMS: atom_id res chain seq x y z
N MET A 1 -12.69 -27.44 -11.25
CA MET A 1 -12.00 -26.48 -10.36
C MET A 1 -11.09 -25.65 -11.24
N SER A 2 -11.40 -24.36 -11.45
CA SER A 2 -10.59 -23.49 -12.30
C SER A 2 -9.35 -23.04 -11.54
N ALA A 3 -8.18 -23.09 -12.17
CA ALA A 3 -6.93 -22.59 -11.61
C ALA A 3 -7.03 -21.08 -11.32
N PRO A 4 -6.39 -20.57 -10.26
CA PRO A 4 -6.40 -19.14 -10.00
C PRO A 4 -5.72 -18.42 -11.16
N THR A 5 -6.36 -17.34 -11.61
CA THR A 5 -5.79 -16.36 -12.55
C THR A 5 -4.34 -16.07 -12.17
N GLU A 6 -3.45 -16.22 -13.13
CA GLU A 6 -2.05 -15.84 -13.09
C GLU A 6 -1.91 -14.44 -12.47
N HIS A 7 -1.37 -14.38 -11.26
CA HIS A 7 -1.11 -13.12 -10.59
C HIS A 7 0.11 -12.50 -11.27
N ASP A 8 -0.09 -11.38 -11.95
CA ASP A 8 1.02 -10.63 -12.55
C ASP A 8 2.03 -10.24 -11.45
N PRO A 9 3.28 -10.71 -11.51
CA PRO A 9 4.27 -10.48 -10.47
C PRO A 9 4.70 -9.00 -10.39
N SER A 10 4.35 -8.19 -11.40
CA SER A 10 4.59 -6.75 -11.40
C SER A 10 3.50 -5.95 -10.67
N THR A 11 2.40 -6.60 -10.26
CA THR A 11 1.31 -5.95 -9.55
C THR A 11 1.62 -5.84 -8.05
N CYS A 12 1.40 -4.66 -7.48
CA CYS A 12 1.56 -4.47 -6.04
C CYS A 12 0.46 -5.25 -5.29
N THR A 13 0.84 -6.37 -4.67
CA THR A 13 -0.09 -7.25 -3.95
C THR A 13 -0.90 -6.57 -2.85
N PRO A 14 -0.32 -5.70 -1.98
CA PRO A 14 -1.07 -5.02 -0.92
C PRO A 14 -2.26 -4.19 -1.42
N CYS A 15 -2.07 -3.38 -2.47
CA CYS A 15 -3.15 -2.54 -3.03
C CYS A 15 -3.85 -3.18 -4.22
N ARG A 16 -3.43 -4.37 -4.66
CA ARG A 16 -3.96 -5.07 -5.84
C ARG A 16 -3.93 -4.23 -7.11
N GLY A 17 -2.88 -3.44 -7.29
CA GLY A 17 -2.70 -2.62 -8.48
C GLY A 17 -3.37 -1.24 -8.46
N THR A 18 -4.12 -0.88 -7.42
CA THR A 18 -4.83 0.42 -7.37
C THR A 18 -3.93 1.60 -7.01
N GLY A 19 -2.84 1.35 -6.30
CA GLY A 19 -2.01 2.40 -5.69
C GLY A 19 -2.56 2.94 -4.36
N GLU A 20 -3.75 2.52 -3.93
CA GLU A 20 -4.43 3.04 -2.74
C GLU A 20 -4.89 1.91 -1.81
N LEU A 21 -4.98 2.22 -0.52
CA LEU A 21 -5.55 1.34 0.50
C LEU A 21 -6.70 2.04 1.21
N ILE A 22 -7.63 1.26 1.74
CA ILE A 22 -8.63 1.77 2.68
C ILE A 22 -8.04 1.64 4.08
N SER A 23 -7.91 2.77 4.78
CA SER A 23 -7.52 2.85 6.18
C SER A 23 -8.76 3.11 7.03
N GLY A 24 -8.93 2.34 8.10
CA GLY A 24 -9.90 2.61 9.16
C GLY A 24 -9.27 3.30 10.38
N LEU A 25 -8.02 3.75 10.28
CA LEU A 25 -7.34 4.45 11.36
C LEU A 25 -8.08 5.76 11.67
N GLY A 26 -8.38 6.04 12.93
CA GLY A 26 -9.23 7.17 13.31
C GLY A 26 -10.74 6.89 13.25
N GLY A 27 -11.15 5.65 12.98
CA GLY A 27 -12.54 5.19 13.15
C GLY A 27 -13.44 5.33 11.91
N GLU A 28 -12.98 6.01 10.86
CA GLU A 28 -13.71 6.15 9.58
C GLU A 28 -12.86 5.67 8.41
N ALA A 29 -13.50 4.97 7.46
CA ALA A 29 -12.83 4.47 6.27
C ALA A 29 -12.44 5.61 5.33
N HIS A 30 -11.15 5.73 5.03
CA HIS A 30 -10.63 6.70 4.07
C HIS A 30 -9.54 6.09 3.19
N ARG A 31 -9.32 6.66 2.01
CA ARG A 31 -8.25 6.21 1.10
C ARG A 31 -6.92 6.81 1.52
N VAL A 32 -5.89 5.99 1.55
CA VAL A 32 -4.49 6.40 1.75
C VAL A 32 -3.63 5.88 0.61
N ARG A 33 -2.59 6.62 0.27
CA ARG A 33 -1.57 6.18 -0.70
C ARG A 33 -0.94 4.89 -0.16
N CYS A 34 -0.89 3.85 -1.00
CA CYS A 34 -0.31 2.56 -0.61
C CYS A 34 1.19 2.76 -0.29
N PRO A 35 1.67 2.50 0.94
CA PRO A 35 3.05 2.78 1.33
C PRO A 35 4.04 1.81 0.69
N TRP A 36 3.60 0.60 0.29
CA TRP A 36 4.45 -0.39 -0.37
C TRP A 36 4.83 -0.01 -1.80
N CYS A 37 3.87 0.48 -2.58
CA CYS A 37 4.13 0.91 -3.96
C CYS A 37 4.16 2.43 -4.11
N GLU A 38 4.05 3.19 -3.02
CA GLU A 38 3.95 4.65 -3.02
C GLU A 38 2.97 5.12 -4.12
N GLY A 39 1.80 4.48 -4.23
CA GLY A 39 0.79 4.88 -5.21
C GLY A 39 0.98 4.40 -6.65
N THR A 40 2.06 3.68 -7.00
CA THR A 40 2.29 3.25 -8.39
C THR A 40 1.42 2.08 -8.82
N GLY A 41 0.87 1.31 -7.86
CA GLY A 41 0.16 0.06 -8.12
C GLY A 41 1.08 -1.08 -8.57
N ARG A 42 2.40 -0.85 -8.69
CA ARG A 42 3.36 -1.85 -9.17
C ARG A 42 4.32 -2.28 -8.08
N PHE A 43 4.72 -3.55 -8.14
CA PHE A 43 5.81 -4.07 -7.33
C PHE A 43 7.13 -3.49 -7.83
N ASP A 44 7.92 -2.97 -6.90
CA ASP A 44 9.26 -2.45 -7.15
C ASP A 44 10.23 -3.14 -6.19
N ALA A 45 11.11 -3.99 -6.72
CA ALA A 45 12.07 -4.75 -5.94
C ALA A 45 13.19 -3.88 -5.34
N ALA A 46 13.41 -2.68 -5.87
CA ALA A 46 14.40 -1.74 -5.33
C ALA A 46 13.87 -0.98 -4.11
N ARG A 47 12.58 -1.12 -3.79
CA ARG A 47 11.94 -0.43 -2.67
C ARG A 47 11.94 -1.29 -1.42
N ASP A 48 12.46 -0.73 -0.34
CA ASP A 48 12.31 -1.29 1.00
C ASP A 48 10.90 -1.01 1.52
N ALA A 49 10.09 -2.06 1.60
CA ALA A 49 8.73 -2.03 2.15
C ALA A 49 8.67 -1.72 3.65
N GLN A 50 9.80 -1.75 4.35
CA GLN A 50 9.91 -1.49 5.79
C GLN A 50 10.62 -0.16 6.09
N ALA A 51 10.99 0.61 5.05
CA ALA A 51 11.52 1.94 5.24
C ALA A 51 10.50 2.82 5.99
N PRO A 52 10.96 3.73 6.86
CA PRO A 52 10.08 4.68 7.52
C PRO A 52 9.33 5.50 6.46
N ALA A 53 8.06 5.80 6.75
CA ALA A 53 7.27 6.67 5.90
C ALA A 53 8.01 8.01 5.73
N ARG A 54 8.21 8.45 4.47
CA ARG A 54 8.90 9.70 4.15
C ARG A 54 8.12 10.95 4.57
N GLU A 55 6.81 10.81 4.72
CA GLU A 55 5.94 11.79 5.35
C GLU A 55 5.53 11.25 6.71
N GLY A 56 5.77 12.03 7.77
CA GLY A 56 5.25 11.73 9.10
C GLY A 56 3.73 11.58 9.02
N HIS A 57 3.21 10.44 9.45
CA HIS A 57 1.79 10.28 9.60
C HIS A 57 1.33 11.24 10.71
N PRO A 58 0.24 12.00 10.57
CA PRO A 58 -0.19 12.96 11.60
C PRO A 58 -0.39 12.33 13.00
N ALA A 59 -0.64 11.01 13.08
CA ALA A 59 -0.69 10.28 14.36
C ALA A 59 0.69 9.97 14.99
N ASP A 60 1.79 10.33 14.34
CA ASP A 60 3.17 10.26 14.87
C ASP A 60 3.56 11.55 15.62
N THR A 61 2.65 12.53 15.72
CA THR A 61 2.85 13.71 16.57
C THR A 61 2.67 13.28 18.03
N PRO A 62 3.72 13.31 18.89
CA PRO A 62 3.52 13.09 20.32
C PRO A 62 2.61 14.18 20.90
N GLU A 63 1.66 13.81 21.76
CA GLU A 63 0.81 14.75 22.54
C GLU A 63 1.63 15.76 23.34
#